data_AF-A0A969QTN8-F1
#
_entry.id   AF-A0A969QTN8-F1
#
_cell.length_a   1.000
_cell.length_b   1.000
_cell.length_c   1.000
_cell.angle_alpha   90.00
_cell.angle_beta   90.00
_cell.angle_gamma   90.00
#
_symmetry.space_group_name_H-M   'P 1'
#
loop_
_entity.id
_entity.type
_entity.pdbx_description
1 polymer ?
#
loop_
_entity_poly.entity_id
_entity_poly.type
_entity_poly.pdbx_seq_one_letter_code
_entity_poly.pdbx_strand_id
1 'polypeptide(L)'
;MAAEWERVWWRGKDRTDKSHQNSWRIYRGCLSTLPEGAIDLDGLINWIEQRSQPGKRHRGHYCTCARGIAKLAGLPLEQIQDLDGGYGFKPINPRDLPSDEAIANVRMQIDDPGWQYIYGLMAAYGLRNHEVWFLDLLDFPLVRVREGTKTGARAIEPLYPEWAIEWRLDLVVMPSRAVLNPESSNESLGSKVSRFFCRNGIFTPYTLRHCYARRCAEFGIPPNIAARLMGHSTKIHEVVYQSWIGEKVFLDVARRATENPDRPKPP
;
A
#
# COMPACT_ATOMS: atom_id res chain seq x y z
N MET A 1 -26.00 -22.37 1.38
CA MET A 1 -25.61 -20.95 1.56
C MET A 1 -24.20 -20.64 1.07
N ALA A 2 -23.11 -21.18 1.66
CA ALA A 2 -21.73 -20.81 1.28
C ALA A 2 -21.39 -21.06 -0.21
N ALA A 3 -21.72 -22.24 -0.75
CA ALA A 3 -21.50 -22.56 -2.17
C ALA A 3 -22.35 -21.72 -3.13
N GLU A 4 -23.51 -21.25 -2.67
CA GLU A 4 -24.37 -20.36 -3.46
C GLU A 4 -23.81 -18.94 -3.47
N TRP A 5 -23.30 -18.46 -2.34
CA TRP A 5 -22.61 -17.19 -2.30
C TRP A 5 -21.33 -17.20 -3.13
N GLU A 6 -20.58 -18.31 -3.18
CA GLU A 6 -19.47 -18.46 -4.12
C GLU A 6 -19.90 -18.19 -5.56
N ARG A 7 -20.98 -18.83 -6.01
CA ARG A 7 -21.51 -18.64 -7.37
C ARG A 7 -21.90 -17.18 -7.63
N VAL A 8 -22.51 -16.50 -6.66
CA VAL A 8 -22.89 -15.09 -6.78
C VAL A 8 -21.67 -14.17 -6.75
N TRP A 9 -20.70 -14.43 -5.87
CA TRP A 9 -19.51 -13.60 -5.72
C TRP A 9 -18.66 -13.60 -6.99
N TRP A 10 -18.52 -14.76 -7.64
CA TRP A 10 -17.81 -14.90 -8.91
C TRP A 10 -18.59 -14.43 -10.14
N ARG A 11 -19.89 -14.11 -10.00
CA ARG A 11 -20.69 -13.63 -11.14
C ARG A 11 -20.11 -12.32 -11.67
N GLY A 12 -19.78 -12.30 -12.96
CA GLY A 12 -19.21 -11.14 -13.64
C GLY A 12 -17.73 -10.85 -13.29
N LYS A 13 -17.02 -11.79 -12.67
CA LYS A 13 -15.59 -11.67 -12.37
C LYS A 13 -14.77 -12.68 -13.15
N ASP A 14 -13.62 -12.25 -13.64
CA ASP A 14 -12.62 -13.15 -14.21
C ASP A 14 -11.99 -13.99 -13.10
N ARG A 15 -12.10 -15.33 -13.22
CA ARG A 15 -11.51 -16.29 -12.28
C ARG A 15 -9.99 -16.43 -12.46
N THR A 16 -9.42 -15.95 -13.55
CA THR A 16 -7.97 -15.97 -13.75
C THR A 16 -7.28 -14.76 -13.09
N ASP A 17 -8.05 -13.72 -12.72
CA ASP A 17 -7.53 -12.53 -12.06
C ASP A 17 -6.97 -12.87 -10.65
N LYS A 18 -5.68 -12.57 -10.47
CA LYS A 18 -4.95 -12.87 -9.22
C LYS A 18 -5.46 -12.07 -8.02
N SER A 19 -6.04 -10.89 -8.22
CA SER A 19 -6.58 -10.08 -7.13
C SER A 19 -7.89 -10.66 -6.62
N HIS A 20 -8.80 -11.04 -7.53
CA HIS A 20 -10.03 -11.75 -7.20
C HIS A 20 -9.73 -13.08 -6.51
N GLN A 21 -8.79 -13.86 -7.02
CA GLN A 21 -8.39 -15.13 -6.40
C GLN A 21 -7.88 -14.93 -4.96
N ASN A 22 -7.08 -13.90 -4.70
CA ASN A 22 -6.61 -13.60 -3.35
C ASN A 22 -7.75 -13.18 -2.40
N SER A 23 -8.67 -12.32 -2.86
CA SER A 23 -9.85 -11.95 -2.06
C SER A 23 -10.72 -13.18 -1.77
N TRP A 24 -10.96 -14.03 -2.78
CA TRP A 24 -11.77 -15.23 -2.61
C TRP A 24 -11.13 -16.24 -1.64
N ARG A 25 -9.80 -16.42 -1.68
CA ARG A 25 -9.08 -17.27 -0.73
C ARG A 25 -9.36 -16.87 0.72
N ILE A 26 -9.40 -15.57 1.01
CA ILE A 26 -9.72 -15.04 2.34
C ILE A 26 -11.18 -15.34 2.69
N TYR A 27 -12.11 -15.02 1.78
CA TYR A 27 -13.54 -15.27 2.01
C TYR A 27 -13.86 -16.75 2.20
N ARG A 28 -13.24 -17.64 1.43
CA ARG A 28 -13.36 -19.08 1.60
C ARG A 28 -12.91 -19.52 3.00
N GLY A 29 -11.83 -18.94 3.53
CA GLY A 29 -11.37 -19.20 4.89
C GLY A 29 -12.34 -18.70 5.97
N CYS A 30 -13.04 -17.59 5.74
CA CYS A 30 -14.15 -17.19 6.61
C CYS A 30 -15.29 -18.21 6.51
N LEU A 31 -15.79 -18.46 5.30
CA LEU A 31 -16.94 -19.34 5.03
C LEU A 31 -16.75 -20.77 5.54
N SER A 32 -15.52 -21.30 5.60
CA SER A 32 -15.28 -22.64 6.15
C SER A 32 -15.61 -22.75 7.65
N THR A 33 -15.84 -21.62 8.32
CA THR A 33 -16.26 -21.57 9.74
C THR A 33 -17.74 -21.19 9.89
N LEU A 34 -18.47 -21.00 8.79
CA LEU A 34 -19.89 -20.69 8.81
C LEU A 34 -20.67 -21.89 9.38
N PRO A 35 -21.60 -21.68 10.33
CA PRO A 35 -22.45 -22.74 10.83
C PRO A 35 -23.21 -23.47 9.72
N GLU A 36 -23.39 -24.78 9.88
CA GLU A 36 -24.20 -25.59 8.96
C GLU A 36 -25.70 -25.39 9.22
N GLY A 37 -26.52 -25.42 8.17
CA GLY A 37 -27.97 -25.28 8.25
C GLY A 37 -28.49 -23.89 7.89
N ALA A 38 -29.78 -23.67 8.17
CA ALA A 38 -30.42 -22.36 8.04
C ALA A 38 -29.85 -21.42 9.12
N ILE A 39 -29.42 -20.23 8.71
CA ILE A 39 -28.87 -19.22 9.60
C ILE A 39 -29.71 -17.95 9.47
N ASP A 40 -30.18 -17.47 10.62
CA ASP A 40 -30.87 -16.19 10.74
C ASP A 40 -29.87 -15.05 10.95
N LEU A 41 -30.40 -13.85 11.19
CA LEU A 41 -29.57 -12.67 11.38
C LEU A 41 -28.71 -12.78 12.65
N ASP A 42 -29.29 -13.22 13.77
CA ASP A 42 -28.59 -13.36 15.04
C ASP A 42 -27.46 -14.41 14.94
N GLY A 43 -27.69 -15.51 14.22
CA GLY A 43 -26.68 -16.50 13.92
C GLY A 43 -25.49 -15.91 13.14
N LEU A 44 -25.76 -15.04 12.16
CA LEU A 44 -24.70 -14.35 11.42
C LEU A 44 -23.91 -13.38 12.30
N ILE A 45 -24.59 -12.62 13.17
CA ILE A 45 -23.96 -11.69 14.11
C ILE A 45 -23.04 -12.45 15.08
N ASN A 46 -23.56 -13.50 15.71
CA ASN A 46 -22.81 -14.37 16.62
C ASN A 46 -21.59 -14.99 15.94
N TRP A 47 -21.74 -15.44 14.69
CA TRP A 47 -20.63 -15.97 13.91
C TRP A 47 -19.50 -14.95 13.70
N ILE A 48 -19.84 -13.71 13.37
CA ILE A 48 -18.85 -12.63 13.21
C ILE A 48 -18.13 -12.37 14.56
N GLU A 49 -18.88 -12.29 15.66
CA GLU A 49 -18.37 -12.01 17.01
C GLU A 49 -17.45 -13.07 17.58
N GLN A 50 -17.81 -14.34 17.41
CA GLN A 50 -16.99 -15.44 17.91
C GLN A 50 -15.69 -15.62 17.11
N ARG A 51 -15.65 -15.17 15.85
CA ARG A 51 -14.52 -15.44 14.93
C ARG A 51 -13.65 -14.21 14.67
N SER A 52 -14.06 -13.02 15.11
CA SER A 52 -13.31 -11.80 14.82
C SER A 52 -13.55 -10.67 15.83
N GLN A 53 -12.49 -9.90 16.08
CA GLN A 53 -12.53 -8.74 16.99
C GLN A 53 -12.92 -7.46 16.24
N PRO A 54 -13.73 -6.57 16.83
CA PRO A 54 -14.07 -5.26 16.26
C PRO A 54 -12.83 -4.43 15.88
N GLY A 55 -12.94 -3.63 14.80
CA GLY A 55 -11.88 -2.73 14.34
C GLY A 55 -10.65 -3.41 13.71
N LYS A 56 -10.67 -4.74 13.55
CA LYS A 56 -9.62 -5.49 12.83
C LYS A 56 -10.03 -5.73 11.39
N ARG A 57 -9.08 -5.67 10.45
CA ARG A 57 -9.31 -5.98 9.03
C ARG A 57 -10.01 -7.34 8.80
N HIS A 58 -9.72 -8.31 9.66
CA HIS A 58 -10.35 -9.64 9.60
C HIS A 58 -11.88 -9.58 9.82
N ARG A 59 -12.36 -8.70 10.72
CA ARG A 59 -13.80 -8.46 10.97
C ARG A 59 -14.53 -8.08 9.69
N GLY A 60 -13.98 -7.15 8.92
CA GLY A 60 -14.57 -6.73 7.64
C GLY A 60 -14.70 -7.85 6.60
N HIS A 61 -13.83 -8.87 6.65
CA HIS A 61 -13.98 -10.06 5.81
C HIS A 61 -15.18 -10.91 6.22
N TYR A 62 -15.38 -11.13 7.52
CA TYR A 62 -16.58 -11.79 8.04
C TYR A 62 -17.84 -11.00 7.73
N CYS A 63 -17.86 -9.69 7.98
CA CYS A 63 -19.01 -8.84 7.62
C CYS A 63 -19.32 -8.89 6.12
N THR A 64 -18.29 -8.94 5.26
CA THR A 64 -18.49 -9.09 3.80
C THR A 64 -19.16 -10.41 3.45
N CYS A 65 -18.70 -11.52 4.04
CA CYS A 65 -19.31 -12.83 3.84
C CYS A 65 -20.75 -12.85 4.38
N ALA A 66 -20.96 -12.37 5.61
CA ALA A 66 -22.26 -12.33 6.27
C ALA A 66 -23.29 -11.51 5.48
N ARG A 67 -22.92 -10.33 4.96
CA ARG A 67 -23.79 -9.55 4.06
C ARG A 67 -24.17 -10.32 2.80
N GLY A 68 -23.22 -11.09 2.26
CA GLY A 68 -23.46 -11.97 1.12
C GLY A 68 -24.49 -13.05 1.40
N ILE A 69 -24.37 -13.71 2.56
CA ILE A 69 -25.29 -14.76 3.02
C ILE A 69 -26.66 -14.17 3.37
N ALA A 70 -26.71 -13.06 4.11
CA ALA A 70 -27.94 -12.36 4.47
C ALA A 70 -28.72 -11.95 3.22
N LYS A 71 -28.04 -11.43 2.19
CA LYS A 71 -28.69 -11.07 0.91
C LYS A 71 -29.31 -12.29 0.21
N LEU A 72 -28.67 -13.45 0.24
CA LEU A 72 -29.23 -14.69 -0.33
C LEU A 72 -30.44 -15.19 0.47
N ALA A 73 -30.41 -15.02 1.79
CA ALA A 73 -31.49 -15.42 2.68
C ALA A 73 -32.64 -14.40 2.78
N GLY A 74 -32.54 -13.25 2.11
CA GLY A 74 -33.53 -12.17 2.22
C GLY A 74 -33.55 -11.48 3.58
N LEU A 75 -32.43 -11.53 4.32
CA LEU A 75 -32.29 -10.95 5.66
C LEU A 75 -31.84 -9.48 5.58
N PRO A 76 -32.20 -8.64 6.58
CA PRO A 76 -31.79 -7.25 6.63
C PRO A 76 -30.27 -7.12 6.83
N LEU A 77 -29.67 -6.10 6.21
CA LEU A 77 -28.21 -5.93 6.14
C LEU A 77 -27.66 -4.89 7.12
N GLU A 78 -28.51 -3.99 7.60
CA GLU A 78 -28.15 -2.80 8.37
C GLU A 78 -27.37 -3.19 9.63
N GLN A 79 -27.88 -4.16 10.39
CA GLN A 79 -27.24 -4.63 11.63
C GLN A 79 -25.84 -5.22 11.41
N ILE A 80 -25.55 -5.78 10.23
CA ILE A 80 -24.21 -6.33 9.91
C ILE A 80 -23.23 -5.20 9.55
N GLN A 81 -23.73 -4.08 9.01
CA GLN A 81 -22.90 -2.94 8.63
C GLN A 81 -22.25 -2.28 9.86
N ASP A 82 -22.99 -2.19 10.95
CA ASP A 82 -22.52 -1.58 12.20
C ASP A 82 -21.43 -2.41 12.89
N LEU A 83 -21.35 -3.71 12.59
CA LEU A 83 -20.40 -4.65 13.20
C LEU A 83 -18.99 -4.59 12.62
N ASP A 84 -18.75 -3.94 11.48
CA ASP A 84 -17.41 -3.85 10.88
C ASP A 84 -16.44 -3.10 11.82
N GLY A 85 -16.96 -2.18 12.64
CA GLY A 85 -16.20 -1.40 13.62
C GLY A 85 -15.15 -0.49 12.98
N GLY A 86 -15.23 -0.28 11.66
CA GLY A 86 -14.39 0.62 10.89
C GLY A 86 -12.90 0.32 10.98
N TYR A 87 -12.40 -0.66 10.21
CA TYR A 87 -10.96 -0.69 9.89
C TYR A 87 -10.63 0.52 8.98
N GLY A 88 -10.44 1.67 9.60
CA GLY A 88 -10.00 2.90 8.94
C GLY A 88 -8.50 2.91 8.73
N PHE A 89 -8.05 3.55 7.66
CA PHE A 89 -6.64 3.93 7.55
C PHE A 89 -6.32 4.87 8.72
N LYS A 90 -5.35 4.51 9.54
CA LYS A 90 -4.89 5.40 10.61
C LYS A 90 -4.06 6.52 9.99
N PRO A 91 -4.37 7.79 10.28
CA PRO A 91 -3.49 8.89 9.94
C PRO A 91 -2.11 8.65 10.54
N ILE A 92 -1.06 8.99 9.80
CA ILE A 92 0.31 8.90 10.29
C ILE A 92 0.74 10.28 10.73
N ASN A 93 1.35 10.39 11.90
CA ASN A 93 1.93 11.65 12.35
C ASN A 93 3.36 11.78 11.76
N PRO A 94 3.71 12.88 11.06
CA PRO A 94 5.06 13.05 10.51
C PRO A 94 6.15 12.94 11.56
N ARG A 95 5.85 13.32 12.80
CA ARG A 95 6.79 13.32 13.92
C ARG A 95 7.18 11.91 14.38
N ASP A 96 6.37 10.91 14.03
CA ASP A 96 6.65 9.51 14.33
C ASP A 96 7.53 8.86 13.25
N LEU A 97 7.85 9.59 12.17
CA LEU A 97 8.70 9.11 11.09
C LEU A 97 10.17 9.49 11.30
N PRO A 98 11.12 8.63 10.90
CA PRO A 98 12.54 8.96 11.00
C PRO A 98 12.90 10.16 10.13
N SER A 99 13.95 10.89 10.53
CA SER A 99 14.56 11.94 9.72
C SER A 99 15.23 11.36 8.47
N ASP A 100 15.42 12.18 7.44
CA ASP A 100 16.10 11.74 6.21
C ASP A 100 17.57 11.39 6.48
N GLU A 101 18.21 12.06 7.44
CA GLU A 101 19.54 11.69 7.95
C GLU A 101 19.55 10.29 8.57
N ALA A 102 18.58 9.96 9.42
CA ALA A 102 18.49 8.63 10.02
C ALA A 102 18.26 7.55 8.94
N ILE A 103 17.46 7.85 7.91
CA ILE A 103 17.23 6.95 6.78
C ILE A 103 18.54 6.68 6.04
N ALA A 104 19.30 7.72 5.72
CA ALA A 104 20.60 7.62 5.05
C ALA A 104 21.62 6.85 5.90
N ASN A 105 21.71 7.13 7.20
CA ASN A 105 22.61 6.45 8.14
C ASN A 105 22.31 4.95 8.23
N VAL A 106 21.04 4.57 8.35
CA VAL A 106 20.63 3.15 8.35
C VAL A 106 21.04 2.46 7.05
N ARG A 107 20.86 3.11 5.89
CA ARG A 107 21.30 2.54 4.60
C ARG A 107 22.79 2.19 4.65
N MET A 108 23.63 3.11 5.12
CA MET A 108 25.08 2.93 5.18
C MET A 108 25.53 1.79 6.09
N GLN A 109 24.69 1.39 7.05
CA GLN A 109 24.95 0.28 7.98
C GLN A 109 24.48 -1.08 7.45
N ILE A 110 23.81 -1.14 6.29
CA ILE A 110 23.40 -2.42 5.69
C ILE A 110 24.60 -3.04 4.97
N ASP A 111 25.11 -4.14 5.52
CA ASP A 111 26.29 -4.84 5.01
C ASP A 111 26.07 -5.51 3.64
N ASP A 112 24.88 -6.09 3.42
CA ASP A 112 24.58 -6.76 2.15
C ASP A 112 24.30 -5.72 1.04
N PRO A 113 25.11 -5.66 -0.03
CA PRO A 113 24.98 -4.60 -1.03
C PRO A 113 23.65 -4.60 -1.78
N GLY A 114 23.03 -5.78 -1.99
CA GLY A 114 21.75 -5.84 -2.68
C GLY A 114 20.57 -5.46 -1.78
N TRP A 115 20.63 -5.77 -0.49
CA TRP A 115 19.65 -5.23 0.46
C TRP A 115 19.84 -3.74 0.72
N GLN A 116 21.09 -3.25 0.73
CA GLN A 116 21.41 -1.83 0.79
C GLN A 116 20.84 -1.08 -0.43
N TYR A 117 20.98 -1.67 -1.63
CA TYR A 117 20.39 -1.17 -2.87
C TYR A 117 18.85 -1.13 -2.81
N ILE A 118 18.19 -2.23 -2.40
CA ILE A 118 16.72 -2.27 -2.26
C ILE A 118 16.21 -1.23 -1.26
N TYR A 119 16.87 -1.10 -0.12
CA TYR A 119 16.54 -0.07 0.87
C TYR A 119 16.66 1.33 0.27
N GLY A 120 17.75 1.61 -0.47
CA GLY A 120 17.96 2.85 -1.19
C GLY A 120 16.84 3.17 -2.19
N LEU A 121 16.44 2.18 -3.01
CA LEU A 121 15.32 2.34 -3.95
C LEU A 121 14.01 2.69 -3.24
N MET A 122 13.69 1.98 -2.15
CA MET A 122 12.48 2.24 -1.37
C MET A 122 12.49 3.62 -0.74
N ALA A 123 13.63 4.04 -0.19
CA ALA A 123 13.82 5.36 0.37
C ALA A 123 13.71 6.43 -0.70
N ALA A 124 14.45 6.36 -1.81
CA ALA A 124 14.50 7.41 -2.81
C ALA A 124 13.17 7.62 -3.56
N TYR A 125 12.45 6.54 -3.89
CA TYR A 125 11.30 6.56 -4.80
C TYR A 125 9.95 6.22 -4.14
N GLY A 126 9.91 5.97 -2.83
CA GLY A 126 8.66 5.68 -2.13
C GLY A 126 7.92 4.45 -2.64
N LEU A 127 8.64 3.47 -3.16
CA LEU A 127 8.10 2.25 -3.76
C LEU A 127 7.33 1.41 -2.73
N ARG A 128 6.43 0.54 -3.21
CA ARG A 128 5.98 -0.60 -2.40
C ARG A 128 7.06 -1.66 -2.38
N ASN A 129 7.10 -2.42 -1.29
CA ASN A 129 8.09 -3.48 -1.06
C ASN A 129 8.21 -4.51 -2.20
N HIS A 130 7.15 -4.78 -2.96
CA HIS A 130 7.22 -5.71 -4.09
C HIS A 130 7.57 -5.04 -5.43
N GLU A 131 7.50 -3.70 -5.52
CA GLU A 131 7.76 -2.98 -6.77
C GLU A 131 9.27 -2.90 -7.09
N VAL A 132 10.13 -3.01 -6.08
CA VAL A 132 11.60 -2.97 -6.22
C VAL A 132 12.17 -4.02 -7.17
N TRP A 133 11.39 -5.07 -7.46
CA TRP A 133 11.76 -6.16 -8.37
C TRP A 133 11.31 -5.92 -9.82
N PHE A 134 10.54 -4.87 -10.08
CA PHE A 134 9.86 -4.61 -11.36
C PHE A 134 10.12 -3.19 -11.84
N LEU A 135 11.38 -2.79 -11.84
CA LEU A 135 11.81 -1.45 -12.24
C LEU A 135 12.42 -1.46 -13.65
N ASP A 136 12.20 -0.36 -14.35
CA ASP A 136 12.91 0.03 -15.55
C ASP A 136 13.66 1.33 -15.27
N LEU A 137 14.95 1.32 -15.59
CA LEU A 137 15.93 2.35 -15.26
C LEU A 137 16.46 3.07 -16.52
N LEU A 138 15.84 2.85 -17.69
CA LEU A 138 16.30 3.45 -18.95
C LEU A 138 16.35 4.99 -18.91
N ASP A 139 15.46 5.61 -18.14
CA ASP A 139 15.34 7.08 -18.01
C ASP A 139 16.00 7.62 -16.72
N PHE A 140 16.91 6.86 -16.11
CA PHE A 140 17.52 7.22 -14.82
C PHE A 140 18.05 8.68 -14.81
N PRO A 141 17.77 9.49 -13.78
CA PRO A 141 17.28 9.14 -12.44
C PRO A 141 15.77 8.91 -12.32
N LEU A 142 14.98 9.10 -13.39
CA LEU A 142 13.58 8.70 -13.38
C LEU A 142 13.49 7.18 -13.44
N VAL A 143 12.64 6.59 -12.59
CA VAL A 143 12.41 5.14 -12.55
C VAL A 143 10.98 4.82 -12.93
N ARG A 144 10.78 3.77 -13.72
CA ARG A 144 9.46 3.28 -14.09
C ARG A 144 9.15 1.96 -13.40
N VAL A 145 8.01 1.89 -12.73
CA VAL A 145 7.44 0.61 -12.29
C VAL A 145 6.75 -0.02 -13.50
N ARG A 146 7.11 -1.26 -13.83
CA ARG A 146 6.56 -2.00 -14.97
C ARG A 146 5.10 -2.43 -14.73
N GLU A 147 4.41 -2.76 -15.83
CA GLU A 147 3.07 -3.36 -15.79
C GLU A 147 3.07 -4.72 -15.06
N GLY A 148 1.89 -5.15 -14.58
CA GLY A 148 1.74 -6.40 -13.82
C GLY A 148 1.98 -6.26 -12.30
N THR A 149 2.34 -5.08 -11.81
CA THR A 149 2.30 -4.76 -10.38
C THR A 149 0.86 -4.41 -9.95
N LYS A 150 0.54 -4.57 -8.66
CA LYS A 150 -0.80 -4.28 -8.10
C LYS A 150 -1.26 -2.82 -8.32
N THR A 151 -0.36 -1.96 -8.78
CA THR A 151 -0.39 -0.51 -8.62
C THR A 151 -0.33 0.22 -9.95
N GLY A 152 -0.20 -0.53 -11.06
CA GLY A 152 -0.11 -0.01 -12.41
C GLY A 152 1.27 0.52 -12.76
N ALA A 153 1.55 0.58 -14.06
CA ALA A 153 2.77 1.19 -14.56
C ALA A 153 2.77 2.69 -14.31
N ARG A 154 3.92 3.22 -13.90
CA ARG A 154 4.11 4.65 -13.63
C ARG A 154 5.57 5.04 -13.61
N ALA A 155 5.84 6.29 -13.96
CA ALA A 155 7.12 6.94 -13.72
C ALA A 155 7.15 7.55 -12.31
N ILE A 156 8.31 7.53 -11.68
CA ILE A 156 8.54 8.06 -10.35
C ILE A 156 9.88 8.79 -10.34
N GLU A 157 9.83 10.04 -9.87
CA GLU A 157 11.01 10.85 -9.63
C GLU A 157 11.53 10.65 -8.20
N PRO A 158 12.86 10.63 -7.99
CA PRO A 158 13.43 10.70 -6.66
C PRO A 158 13.30 12.13 -6.14
N LEU A 159 12.79 12.31 -4.91
CA LEU A 159 12.69 13.65 -4.32
C LEU A 159 14.04 14.20 -3.86
N TYR A 160 15.02 13.31 -3.65
CA TYR A 160 16.43 13.64 -3.53
C TYR A 160 17.18 12.95 -4.67
N PRO A 161 17.36 13.61 -5.83
CA PRO A 161 18.13 13.06 -6.93
C PRO A 161 19.57 12.67 -6.52
N GLU A 162 20.13 13.36 -5.53
CA GLU A 162 21.44 13.07 -4.94
C GLU A 162 21.46 11.65 -4.36
N TRP A 163 20.40 11.22 -3.67
CA TRP A 163 20.30 9.84 -3.17
C TRP A 163 20.26 8.83 -4.31
N ALA A 164 19.63 9.14 -5.44
CA ALA A 164 19.64 8.24 -6.58
C ALA A 164 21.06 8.10 -7.15
N ILE A 165 21.71 9.24 -7.40
CA ILE A 165 23.00 9.33 -8.09
C ILE A 165 24.14 8.83 -7.20
N GLU A 166 24.28 9.35 -5.98
CA GLU A 166 25.39 9.03 -5.08
C GLU A 166 25.33 7.58 -4.58
N TRP A 167 24.13 7.05 -4.36
CA TRP A 167 23.95 5.65 -3.96
C TRP A 167 23.98 4.67 -5.13
N ARG A 168 24.25 5.15 -6.34
CA ARG A 168 24.37 4.35 -7.57
C ARG A 168 23.17 3.45 -7.79
N LEU A 169 21.96 4.00 -7.64
CA LEU A 169 20.71 3.25 -7.82
C LEU A 169 20.43 2.89 -9.30
N ASP A 170 21.29 3.33 -10.22
CA ASP A 170 21.38 2.88 -11.61
C ASP A 170 22.01 1.48 -11.74
N LEU A 171 22.83 1.07 -10.78
CA LEU A 171 23.51 -0.23 -10.79
C LEU A 171 22.67 -1.27 -10.08
N VAL A 172 22.04 -2.17 -10.83
CA VAL A 172 21.23 -3.25 -10.27
C VAL A 172 22.11 -4.22 -9.48
N VAL A 173 21.91 -4.27 -8.16
CA VAL A 173 22.56 -5.23 -7.26
C VAL A 173 21.52 -6.15 -6.62
N MET A 174 21.64 -7.45 -6.89
CA MET A 174 20.72 -8.43 -6.34
C MET A 174 21.13 -8.82 -4.92
N PRO A 175 20.19 -8.86 -3.95
CA PRO A 175 20.50 -9.26 -2.57
C PRO A 175 21.00 -10.71 -2.51
N SER A 176 22.05 -10.92 -1.72
CA SER A 176 22.61 -12.25 -1.55
C SER A 176 21.56 -13.17 -0.93
N ARG A 177 21.49 -14.41 -1.42
CA ARG A 177 20.59 -15.47 -0.92
C ARG A 177 19.09 -15.18 -1.11
N ALA A 178 18.70 -14.11 -1.80
CA ALA A 178 17.31 -13.89 -2.18
C ALA A 178 16.97 -14.75 -3.40
N VAL A 179 16.20 -15.82 -3.18
CA VAL A 179 15.69 -16.65 -4.29
C VAL A 179 14.46 -15.99 -4.88
N LEU A 180 14.58 -15.46 -6.09
CA LEU A 180 13.45 -14.96 -6.86
C LEU A 180 12.94 -16.06 -7.80
N ASN A 181 11.72 -16.51 -7.57
CA ASN A 181 11.00 -17.35 -8.54
C ASN A 181 10.17 -16.41 -9.45
N PRO A 182 10.30 -16.49 -10.79
CA PRO A 182 9.48 -15.73 -11.74
C PRO A 182 7.97 -15.81 -11.49
N GLU A 183 7.48 -16.91 -10.92
CA GLU A 183 6.07 -17.14 -10.61
C GLU A 183 5.64 -16.58 -9.24
N SER A 184 6.57 -15.96 -8.49
CA SER A 184 6.27 -15.43 -7.16
C SER A 184 5.18 -14.36 -7.22
N SER A 185 4.20 -14.46 -6.32
CA SER A 185 3.21 -13.40 -6.13
C SER A 185 3.84 -12.12 -5.58
N ASN A 186 3.21 -10.97 -5.84
CA ASN A 186 3.60 -9.68 -5.24
C ASN A 186 3.65 -9.76 -3.69
N GLU A 187 2.78 -10.55 -3.06
CA GLU A 187 2.79 -10.79 -1.62
C GLU A 187 4.07 -11.53 -1.18
N SER A 188 4.44 -12.60 -1.89
CA SER A 188 5.67 -13.37 -1.61
C SER A 188 6.92 -12.50 -1.78
N LEU A 189 6.99 -11.73 -2.86
CA LEU A 189 8.11 -10.83 -3.14
C LEU A 189 8.23 -9.72 -2.09
N GLY A 190 7.13 -9.06 -1.76
CA GLY A 190 7.11 -8.03 -0.72
C GLY A 190 7.46 -8.60 0.66
N SER A 191 7.05 -9.83 0.96
CA SER A 191 7.34 -10.50 2.24
C SER A 191 8.82 -10.79 2.42
N LYS A 192 9.58 -11.01 1.34
CA LYS A 192 11.05 -11.17 1.41
C LYS A 192 11.71 -9.90 1.93
N VAL A 193 11.31 -8.74 1.39
CA VAL A 193 11.80 -7.43 1.83
C VAL A 193 11.39 -7.16 3.28
N SER A 194 10.10 -7.30 3.61
CA SER A 194 9.62 -7.09 4.97
C SER A 194 10.31 -7.98 6.00
N ARG A 195 10.59 -9.24 5.66
CA ARG A 195 11.28 -10.18 6.55
C ARG A 195 12.74 -9.79 6.78
N PHE A 196 13.46 -9.37 5.74
CA PHE A 196 14.83 -8.86 5.91
C PHE A 196 14.82 -7.63 6.82
N PHE A 197 13.96 -6.66 6.53
CA PHE A 197 13.91 -5.38 7.26
C PHE A 197 13.61 -5.63 8.75
N CYS A 198 12.62 -6.48 9.04
CA CYS A 198 12.27 -6.88 10.39
C CYS A 198 13.41 -7.63 11.10
N ARG A 199 14.04 -8.61 10.44
CA ARG A 199 15.13 -9.40 11.03
C ARG A 199 16.35 -8.56 11.38
N ASN A 200 16.63 -7.52 10.61
CA ASN A 200 17.76 -6.62 10.84
C ASN A 200 17.40 -5.41 11.72
N GLY A 201 16.16 -5.31 12.21
CA GLY A 201 15.75 -4.22 13.09
C GLY A 201 15.76 -2.83 12.45
N ILE A 202 15.71 -2.75 11.11
CA ILE A 202 15.73 -1.49 10.36
C ILE A 202 14.31 -0.98 10.07
N PHE A 203 14.19 0.26 9.60
CA PHE A 203 12.89 0.86 9.27
C PHE A 203 12.10 0.00 8.30
N THR A 204 10.80 -0.15 8.54
CA THR A 204 9.96 -1.01 7.69
C THR A 204 9.81 -0.43 6.28
N PRO A 205 9.48 -1.27 5.27
CA PRO A 205 9.22 -0.78 3.93
C PRO A 205 8.12 0.30 3.87
N TYR A 206 7.09 0.18 4.72
CA TYR A 206 6.03 1.18 4.82
C TYR A 206 6.52 2.46 5.48
N THR A 207 7.38 2.39 6.50
CA THR A 207 8.01 3.57 7.11
C THR A 207 8.74 4.41 6.06
N LEU A 208 9.59 3.79 5.22
CA LEU A 208 10.31 4.50 4.15
C LEU A 208 9.35 5.14 3.14
N ARG A 209 8.31 4.41 2.77
CA ARG A 209 7.26 4.90 1.88
C ARG A 209 6.49 6.08 2.49
N HIS A 210 6.23 6.07 3.79
CA HIS A 210 5.64 7.20 4.50
C HIS A 210 6.59 8.40 4.55
N CYS A 211 7.90 8.20 4.73
CA CYS A 211 8.89 9.27 4.63
C CYS A 211 8.94 9.89 3.22
N TYR A 212 8.77 9.11 2.15
CA TYR A 212 8.63 9.67 0.80
C TYR A 212 7.36 10.51 0.65
N ALA A 213 6.23 10.08 1.20
CA ALA A 213 5.02 10.91 1.23
C ALA A 213 5.23 12.19 2.05
N ARG A 214 6.01 12.15 3.14
CA ARG A 214 6.32 13.32 3.97
C ARG A 214 7.08 14.33 3.12
N ARG A 215 8.11 13.85 2.42
CA ARG A 215 8.86 14.67 1.47
C ARG A 215 8.00 15.21 0.35
N CYS A 216 7.03 14.45 -0.18
CA CYS A 216 6.08 15.01 -1.15
C CYS A 216 5.39 16.26 -0.59
N ALA A 217 4.90 16.20 0.65
CA ALA A 217 4.27 17.35 1.31
C ALA A 217 5.27 18.49 1.56
N GLU A 218 6.47 18.20 2.07
CA GLU A 218 7.53 19.20 2.34
C GLU A 218 8.03 19.89 1.06
N PHE A 219 8.05 19.16 -0.05
CA PHE A 219 8.40 19.67 -1.38
C PHE A 219 7.23 20.41 -2.04
N GLY A 220 6.04 20.36 -1.46
CA GLY A 220 4.85 21.02 -2.00
C GLY A 220 4.21 20.29 -3.18
N ILE A 221 4.44 18.97 -3.30
CA ILE A 221 3.81 18.14 -4.32
C ILE A 221 2.32 17.97 -3.99
N PRO A 222 1.41 18.30 -4.92
CA PRO A 222 -0.01 18.13 -4.69
C PRO A 222 -0.40 16.69 -4.33
N PRO A 223 -1.35 16.46 -3.41
CA PRO A 223 -1.68 15.11 -2.91
C PRO A 223 -2.13 14.13 -3.99
N ASN A 224 -2.83 14.61 -5.02
CA ASN A 224 -3.21 13.81 -6.18
C ASN A 224 -2.00 13.36 -7.01
N ILE A 225 -0.98 14.21 -7.17
CA ILE A 225 0.28 13.86 -7.85
C ILE A 225 1.08 12.90 -6.98
N ALA A 226 1.23 13.17 -5.69
CA ALA A 226 1.90 12.27 -4.75
C ALA A 226 1.23 10.89 -4.70
N ALA A 227 -0.11 10.84 -4.70
CA ALA A 227 -0.87 9.60 -4.81
C ALA A 227 -0.53 8.82 -6.08
N ARG A 228 -0.45 9.49 -7.23
CA ARG A 228 -0.06 8.88 -8.51
C ARG A 228 1.37 8.37 -8.50
N LEU A 229 2.35 9.16 -8.03
CA LEU A 229 3.76 8.74 -7.90
C LEU A 229 3.90 7.51 -7.01
N MET A 230 3.11 7.43 -5.94
CA MET A 230 3.11 6.30 -5.04
C MET A 230 2.25 5.14 -5.57
N GLY A 231 1.38 5.32 -6.54
CA GLY A 231 0.43 4.30 -7.02
C GLY A 231 -0.70 4.01 -6.02
N HIS A 232 -1.20 5.02 -5.31
CA HIS A 232 -2.41 5.00 -4.49
C HIS A 232 -3.56 5.72 -5.21
N SER A 233 -4.81 5.51 -4.78
CA SER A 233 -5.89 6.45 -5.11
C SER A 233 -5.73 7.72 -4.27
N THR A 234 -6.15 8.87 -4.82
CA THR A 234 -6.10 10.17 -4.12
C THR A 234 -6.80 10.10 -2.77
N LYS A 235 -7.98 9.46 -2.70
CA LYS A 235 -8.74 9.27 -1.45
C LYS A 235 -7.96 8.52 -0.37
N ILE A 236 -7.23 7.46 -0.72
CA ILE A 236 -6.39 6.72 0.25
C ILE A 236 -5.22 7.61 0.69
N HIS A 237 -4.61 8.35 -0.24
CA HIS A 237 -3.49 9.23 0.08
C HIS A 237 -3.93 10.38 1.01
N GLU A 238 -5.05 11.02 0.71
CA GLU A 238 -5.65 12.07 1.55
C GLU A 238 -5.97 11.54 2.95
N VAL A 239 -6.68 10.41 3.09
CA VAL A 239 -7.00 9.88 4.43
C VAL A 239 -5.75 9.59 5.27
N VAL A 240 -4.65 9.16 4.65
CA VAL A 240 -3.42 8.82 5.37
C VAL A 240 -2.55 10.05 5.68
N TYR A 241 -2.54 11.06 4.80
CA TYR A 241 -1.55 12.16 4.81
C TYR A 241 -2.15 13.58 4.84
N GLN A 242 -3.48 13.74 4.88
CA GLN A 242 -4.14 15.05 4.91
C GLN A 242 -3.66 15.91 6.09
N SER A 243 -3.25 15.31 7.21
CA SER A 243 -2.68 16.03 8.36
C SER A 243 -1.38 16.76 8.05
N TRP A 244 -0.74 16.49 6.90
CA TRP A 244 0.57 17.03 6.53
C TRP A 244 0.45 18.28 5.67
N ILE A 245 -0.74 18.55 5.15
CA ILE A 245 -1.01 19.66 4.24
C ILE A 245 -1.55 20.84 5.05
N GLY A 246 -0.64 21.54 5.73
CA GLY A 246 -0.95 22.76 6.48
C GLY A 246 -0.89 24.02 5.62
N GLU A 247 -1.43 25.12 6.13
CA GLU A 247 -1.41 26.44 5.48
C GLU A 247 -0.02 26.86 5.00
N LYS A 248 1.01 26.59 5.80
CA LYS A 248 2.41 26.89 5.44
C LYS A 248 2.82 26.24 4.11
N VAL A 249 2.48 24.96 3.90
CA VAL A 249 2.81 24.23 2.67
C VAL A 249 2.08 24.85 1.48
N PHE A 250 0.81 25.21 1.64
CA PHE A 250 0.05 25.89 0.58
C PHE A 250 0.65 27.26 0.21
N LEU A 251 1.01 28.06 1.21
CA LEU A 251 1.61 29.38 0.99
C LEU A 251 2.99 29.26 0.34
N ASP A 252 3.80 28.28 0.74
CA ASP A 252 5.12 28.07 0.15
C ASP A 252 5.02 27.58 -1.31
N VAL A 253 4.05 26.72 -1.64
CA VAL A 253 3.75 26.32 -3.03
C VAL A 253 3.29 27.52 -3.85
N ALA A 254 2.37 28.32 -3.32
CA ALA A 254 1.87 29.52 -4.00
C ALA A 254 3.01 30.51 -4.26
N ARG A 255 3.87 30.77 -3.26
CA ARG A 255 5.05 31.63 -3.40
C ARG A 255 5.97 31.14 -4.50
N ARG A 256 6.38 29.87 -4.47
CA ARG A 256 7.24 29.26 -5.51
C ARG A 256 6.62 29.40 -6.91
N ALA A 257 5.31 29.21 -7.04
CA ALA A 257 4.63 29.38 -8.32
C ALA A 257 4.62 30.84 -8.79
N THR A 258 4.45 31.80 -7.88
CA THR A 258 4.47 33.24 -8.20
C THR A 258 5.88 33.81 -8.41
N GLU A 259 6.89 33.19 -7.82
CA GLU A 259 8.30 33.54 -7.93
C GLU A 259 8.98 32.84 -9.12
N ASN A 260 8.35 31.80 -9.69
CA ASN A 260 8.86 31.10 -10.86
C ASN A 260 9.06 32.10 -12.04
N PRO A 261 10.29 32.25 -12.58
CA PRO A 261 10.57 33.15 -13.69
C PRO A 261 9.73 32.87 -14.94
N ASP A 262 9.37 31.61 -15.17
CA ASP A 262 8.63 31.13 -16.33
C ASP A 262 7.11 31.13 -16.12
N ARG A 263 6.61 31.75 -15.04
CA ARG A 263 5.18 31.77 -14.76
C ARG A 263 4.40 32.56 -15.84
N PRO A 264 3.13 32.21 -16.08
CA PRO A 264 2.23 33.05 -16.86
C PRO A 264 2.17 34.47 -16.28
N LYS A 265 2.27 35.47 -17.15
CA LYS A 265 2.12 36.88 -16.79
C LYS A 265 0.66 37.31 -16.95
N PRO A 266 0.16 38.21 -16.09
CA PRO A 266 -1.15 38.81 -16.33
C PRO A 266 -1.17 39.52 -17.69
N PRO A 267 -2.36 39.66 -18.31
CA PRO A 267 -2.52 40.37 -19.58
C PRO A 267 -2.13 41.84 -19.49
#